data_AF-A0A5C2S2C8-F1
#
_entry.id   AF-A0A5C2S2C8-F1
#
_cell.length_a   1.000
_cell.length_b   1.000
_cell.length_c   1.000
_cell.angle_alpha   90.00
_cell.angle_beta   90.00
_cell.angle_gamma   90.00
#
_symmetry.space_group_name_H-M   'P 1'
#
loop_
_entity.id
_entity.type
_entity.pdbx_description
1 polymer ?
#
loop_
_entity_poly.entity_id
_entity_poly.type
_entity_poly.pdbx_seq_one_letter_code
_entity_poly.pdbx_strand_id
1 'polypeptide(L)'
;MASSSGHQFPSPIGGAPLPVDFAPSILFSVLHALLLPIFAWRVAHCRTRNFVLVGTLAFTIERSVLYALRAHAAHDAGARNSESLETYLQTTLAGGFISIGIDLMQLTRALLVNATKGSDMLVVEVKSKMPDDGSDTSLSSSEVAKEGFAGLEDHPQTRARIRRVMLAASILFWAAIIMGIVAGVDYQNALHSRAHADLVRQLWYASTALGLILLSGLAVGAIWACSGIPRVPRSSVMWIVLVAALASTVAIYRLVVMRFSTTSLLSDAPGSLNSLDSKITFYVFHSAPEYLAAAILITLDVRRVFATGLWGDRRFRDPQPKV
;
A
#
# COMPACT_ATOMS: atom_id res chain seq x y z
N MET A 1 -30.67 -21.01 -31.47
CA MET A 1 -30.03 -20.07 -30.53
C MET A 1 -30.17 -20.65 -29.14
N ALA A 2 -29.17 -21.39 -28.67
CA ALA A 2 -29.20 -21.98 -27.34
C ALA A 2 -28.99 -20.87 -26.32
N SER A 3 -30.00 -20.60 -25.50
CA SER A 3 -29.84 -19.80 -24.29
C SER A 3 -28.97 -20.60 -23.32
N SER A 4 -27.64 -20.47 -23.43
CA SER A 4 -26.77 -20.80 -22.31
C SER A 4 -27.19 -19.85 -21.20
N SER A 5 -27.95 -20.36 -20.24
CA SER A 5 -28.31 -19.68 -19.00
C SER A 5 -27.01 -19.44 -18.22
N GLY A 6 -26.27 -18.41 -18.64
CA GLY A 6 -25.01 -18.02 -18.03
C GLY A 6 -25.29 -17.68 -16.58
N HIS A 7 -24.63 -18.39 -15.67
CA HIS A 7 -24.67 -18.01 -14.26
C HIS A 7 -24.05 -16.62 -14.12
N GLN A 8 -24.48 -15.91 -13.08
CA GLN A 8 -23.91 -14.62 -12.76
C GLN A 8 -22.56 -14.82 -12.07
N PHE A 9 -21.60 -13.97 -12.42
CA PHE A 9 -20.32 -13.86 -11.75
C PHE A 9 -20.04 -12.40 -11.37
N PRO A 10 -19.15 -12.15 -10.39
CA PRO A 10 -18.82 -10.79 -9.95
C PRO A 10 -18.33 -9.93 -11.12
N SER A 11 -18.91 -8.74 -11.27
CA SER A 11 -18.48 -7.81 -12.32
C SER A 11 -17.01 -7.43 -12.11
N PRO A 12 -16.19 -7.42 -13.17
CA PRO A 12 -14.79 -7.05 -13.04
C PRO A 12 -14.65 -5.61 -12.52
N ILE A 13 -13.70 -5.37 -11.63
CA ILE A 13 -13.41 -4.04 -11.08
C ILE A 13 -12.98 -3.13 -12.23
N GLY A 14 -13.75 -2.05 -12.45
CA GLY A 14 -13.55 -1.14 -13.58
C GLY A 14 -14.12 -1.65 -14.91
N GLY A 15 -14.75 -2.83 -14.93
CA GLY A 15 -15.30 -3.49 -16.11
C GLY A 15 -14.24 -3.85 -17.16
N ALA A 16 -14.70 -4.45 -18.25
CA ALA A 16 -13.86 -4.85 -19.37
C ALA A 16 -13.15 -3.64 -20.02
N PRO A 17 -11.93 -3.78 -20.55
CA PRO A 17 -11.22 -2.69 -21.22
C PRO A 17 -11.90 -2.31 -22.54
N LEU A 18 -12.74 -1.28 -22.53
CA LEU A 18 -13.47 -0.82 -23.72
C LEU A 18 -12.69 0.31 -24.42
N PRO A 19 -13.00 0.69 -25.67
CA PRO A 19 -12.27 1.74 -26.39
C PRO A 19 -12.18 3.07 -25.62
N VAL A 20 -13.17 3.38 -24.79
CA VAL A 20 -13.17 4.58 -23.92
C VAL A 20 -12.09 4.55 -22.83
N ASP A 21 -11.59 3.36 -22.46
CA ASP A 21 -10.51 3.18 -21.51
C ASP A 21 -9.12 3.50 -22.09
N PHE A 22 -8.98 3.63 -23.42
CA PHE A 22 -7.69 3.72 -24.08
C PHE A 22 -6.86 4.92 -23.60
N ALA A 23 -7.40 6.13 -23.75
CA ALA A 23 -6.72 7.37 -23.35
C ALA A 23 -6.41 7.43 -21.83
N PRO A 24 -7.37 7.21 -20.92
CA PRO A 24 -7.07 7.26 -19.49
C PRO A 24 -6.09 6.15 -19.05
N SER A 25 -6.15 4.95 -19.64
CA SER A 25 -5.17 3.90 -19.35
C SER A 25 -3.75 4.31 -19.75
N ILE A 26 -3.55 4.91 -20.94
CA ILE A 26 -2.23 5.44 -21.33
C ILE A 26 -1.76 6.50 -20.34
N LEU A 27 -2.63 7.43 -19.97
CA LEU A 27 -2.30 8.49 -19.00
C LEU A 27 -1.82 7.90 -17.67
N PHE A 28 -2.59 6.99 -17.06
CA PHE A 28 -2.20 6.38 -15.79
C PHE A 28 -0.95 5.51 -15.90
N SER A 29 -0.74 4.82 -17.03
CA SER A 29 0.50 4.07 -17.27
C SER A 29 1.72 4.99 -17.26
N VAL A 30 1.66 6.10 -18.01
CA VAL A 30 2.75 7.10 -18.06
C VAL A 30 2.97 7.75 -16.69
N LEU A 31 1.90 8.13 -15.99
CA LEU A 31 2.01 8.73 -14.66
C LEU A 31 2.74 7.82 -13.67
N HIS A 32 2.43 6.51 -13.64
CA HIS A 32 3.16 5.56 -12.79
C HIS A 32 4.61 5.37 -13.26
N ALA A 33 4.85 5.26 -14.57
CA ALA A 33 6.19 5.13 -15.13
C ALA A 33 7.10 6.32 -14.74
N LEU A 34 6.55 7.54 -14.72
CA LEU A 34 7.29 8.76 -14.33
C LEU A 34 7.70 8.78 -12.85
N LEU A 35 7.09 7.98 -11.98
CA LEU A 35 7.53 7.83 -10.59
C LEU A 35 8.79 6.96 -10.46
N LEU A 36 9.10 6.10 -11.44
CA LEU A 36 10.23 5.17 -11.37
C LEU A 36 11.59 5.90 -11.38
N PRO A 37 11.85 6.91 -12.24
CA PRO A 37 13.08 7.70 -12.17
C PRO A 37 13.26 8.42 -10.84
N ILE A 38 12.18 8.92 -10.24
CA ILE A 38 12.22 9.58 -8.92
C ILE A 38 12.67 8.57 -7.86
N PHE A 39 12.09 7.37 -7.85
CA PHE A 39 12.50 6.32 -6.93
C PHE A 39 13.97 5.90 -7.14
N ALA A 40 14.39 5.70 -8.39
CA ALA A 40 15.77 5.33 -8.73
C ALA A 40 16.77 6.38 -8.23
N TRP A 41 16.47 7.67 -8.47
CA TRP A 41 17.27 8.78 -7.95
C TRP A 41 17.38 8.75 -6.43
N ARG A 42 16.27 8.48 -5.72
CA ARG A 42 16.25 8.40 -4.25
C ARG A 42 17.07 7.23 -3.70
N VAL A 43 17.07 6.08 -4.38
CA VAL A 43 17.87 4.92 -3.99
C VAL A 43 19.35 5.17 -4.23
N ALA A 44 19.71 5.87 -5.32
CA ALA A 44 21.09 6.25 -5.61
C ALA A 44 21.64 7.27 -4.61
N HIS A 45 20.80 8.17 -4.09
CA HIS A 45 21.24 9.22 -3.18
C HIS A 45 21.28 8.76 -1.70
N CYS A 46 22.48 8.63 -1.13
CA CYS A 46 22.71 8.08 0.22
C CYS A 46 21.91 8.76 1.34
N ARG A 47 21.57 10.04 1.19
CA ARG A 47 20.79 10.79 2.20
C ARG A 47 19.33 10.32 2.23
N THR A 48 18.71 10.08 1.07
CA THR A 48 17.29 9.73 0.94
C THR A 48 17.01 8.24 0.82
N ARG A 49 18.06 7.41 0.68
CA ARG A 49 17.95 5.96 0.46
C ARG A 49 17.14 5.26 1.56
N ASN A 50 16.08 4.59 1.16
CA ASN A 50 15.17 3.85 2.04
C ASN A 50 14.55 2.67 1.27
N PHE A 51 14.62 1.46 1.84
CA PHE A 51 14.07 0.22 1.25
C PHE A 51 12.72 -0.20 1.85
N VAL A 52 12.15 0.58 2.76
CA VAL A 52 10.81 0.32 3.32
C VAL A 52 9.74 0.42 2.24
N LEU A 53 9.95 1.26 1.22
CA LEU A 53 9.02 1.49 0.11
C LEU A 53 9.18 0.53 -1.08
N VAL A 54 9.85 -0.60 -0.90
CA VAL A 54 10.04 -1.58 -1.99
C VAL A 54 8.69 -2.15 -2.47
N GLY A 55 7.70 -2.26 -1.57
CA GLY A 55 6.34 -2.66 -1.93
C GLY A 55 5.69 -1.66 -2.86
N THR A 56 5.76 -0.37 -2.53
CA THR A 56 5.24 0.73 -3.35
C THR A 56 5.94 0.82 -4.70
N LEU A 57 7.25 0.54 -4.77
CA LEU A 57 7.97 0.44 -6.05
C LEU A 57 7.42 -0.69 -6.92
N ALA A 58 7.39 -1.91 -6.38
CA ALA A 58 6.88 -3.07 -7.11
C ALA A 58 5.44 -2.83 -7.58
N PHE A 59 4.63 -2.25 -6.72
CA PHE A 59 3.27 -1.82 -7.02
C PHE A 59 3.20 -0.78 -8.16
N THR A 60 4.08 0.22 -8.16
CA THR A 60 4.12 1.26 -9.20
C THR A 60 4.50 0.69 -10.57
N ILE A 61 5.48 -0.23 -10.61
CA ILE A 61 5.84 -0.97 -11.83
C ILE A 61 4.62 -1.77 -12.31
N GLU A 62 3.99 -2.50 -11.40
CA GLU A 62 2.82 -3.32 -11.69
C GLU A 62 1.66 -2.49 -12.25
N ARG A 63 1.40 -1.30 -11.70
CA ARG A 63 0.39 -0.36 -12.24
C ARG A 63 0.73 0.13 -13.64
N SER A 64 2.00 0.43 -13.90
CA SER A 64 2.43 0.83 -15.25
C SER A 64 2.12 -0.26 -16.28
N VAL A 65 2.42 -1.52 -15.94
CA VAL A 65 2.14 -2.69 -16.80
C VAL A 65 0.64 -2.91 -16.94
N LEU A 66 -0.10 -2.90 -15.82
CA LEU A 66 -1.55 -3.09 -15.78
C LEU A 66 -2.26 -2.12 -16.73
N TYR A 67 -1.98 -0.82 -16.62
CA TYR A 67 -2.64 0.17 -17.47
C TYR A 67 -2.15 0.12 -18.93
N ALA A 68 -0.90 -0.26 -19.19
CA ALA A 68 -0.44 -0.48 -20.56
C ALA A 68 -1.20 -1.66 -21.22
N LEU A 69 -1.39 -2.75 -20.49
CA LEU A 69 -2.16 -3.90 -20.94
C LEU A 69 -3.65 -3.59 -21.08
N ARG A 70 -4.21 -2.79 -20.16
CA ARG A 70 -5.59 -2.30 -20.26
C ARG A 70 -5.78 -1.41 -21.50
N ALA A 71 -4.82 -0.54 -21.81
CA ALA A 71 -4.84 0.26 -23.04
C ALA A 71 -4.75 -0.63 -24.29
N HIS A 72 -3.91 -1.66 -24.27
CA HIS A 72 -3.81 -2.63 -25.35
C HIS A 72 -5.14 -3.36 -25.59
N ALA A 73 -5.80 -3.86 -24.54
CA ALA A 73 -7.11 -4.51 -24.63
C ALA A 73 -8.25 -3.55 -25.00
N ALA A 74 -8.13 -2.26 -24.66
CA ALA A 74 -9.08 -1.25 -25.13
C ALA A 74 -9.01 -1.08 -26.65
N HIS A 75 -7.84 -1.22 -27.25
CA HIS A 75 -7.62 -1.08 -28.69
C HIS A 75 -7.84 -2.38 -29.47
N ASP A 76 -7.39 -3.53 -28.95
CA ASP A 76 -7.47 -4.82 -29.63
C ASP A 76 -8.63 -5.70 -29.12
N ALA A 77 -9.53 -6.08 -30.03
CA ALA A 77 -10.70 -6.88 -29.70
C ALA A 77 -10.36 -8.31 -29.25
N GLY A 78 -9.24 -8.87 -29.72
CA GLY A 78 -8.78 -10.20 -29.31
C GLY A 78 -8.31 -10.20 -27.86
N ALA A 79 -7.44 -9.25 -27.50
CA ALA A 79 -6.97 -9.03 -26.14
C ALA A 79 -8.12 -8.73 -25.17
N ARG A 80 -9.15 -7.99 -25.61
CA ARG A 80 -10.35 -7.69 -24.80
C ARG A 80 -11.12 -8.94 -24.37
N ASN A 81 -11.12 -9.98 -25.18
CA ASN A 81 -11.81 -11.24 -24.91
C ASN A 81 -10.95 -12.24 -24.13
N SER A 82 -9.72 -11.88 -23.76
CA SER A 82 -8.80 -12.76 -23.07
C SER A 82 -9.18 -12.88 -21.59
N GLU A 83 -9.72 -14.05 -21.20
CA GLU A 83 -10.03 -14.36 -19.80
C GLU A 83 -8.79 -14.31 -18.90
N SER A 84 -7.62 -14.73 -19.41
CA SER A 84 -6.37 -14.70 -18.66
C SER A 84 -5.87 -13.28 -18.42
N LEU A 85 -6.04 -12.40 -19.41
CA LEU A 85 -5.72 -10.99 -19.24
C LEU A 85 -6.63 -10.34 -18.20
N GLU A 86 -7.94 -10.58 -18.28
CA GLU A 86 -8.89 -10.05 -17.30
C GLU A 86 -8.59 -10.58 -15.89
N THR A 87 -8.27 -11.87 -15.77
CA THR A 87 -7.86 -12.51 -14.51
C THR A 87 -6.63 -11.83 -13.91
N TYR A 88 -5.63 -11.52 -14.73
CA TYR A 88 -4.44 -10.77 -14.31
C TYR A 88 -4.80 -9.34 -13.85
N LEU A 89 -5.63 -8.62 -14.61
CA LEU A 89 -6.08 -7.27 -14.23
C LEU A 89 -6.83 -7.28 -12.89
N GLN A 90 -7.74 -8.24 -12.69
CA GLN A 90 -8.52 -8.35 -11.45
C GLN A 90 -7.67 -8.75 -10.25
N THR A 91 -6.75 -9.71 -10.42
CA THR A 91 -5.83 -10.15 -9.37
C THR A 91 -4.99 -8.99 -8.85
N THR A 92 -4.46 -8.19 -9.77
CA THR A 92 -3.55 -7.10 -9.44
C THR A 92 -4.32 -5.91 -8.88
N LEU A 93 -5.47 -5.53 -9.47
CA LEU A 93 -6.38 -4.52 -8.88
C LEU A 93 -6.81 -4.90 -7.45
N ALA A 94 -6.90 -6.20 -7.16
CA ALA A 94 -7.29 -6.65 -5.84
C ALA A 94 -6.25 -6.40 -4.73
N GLY A 95 -4.95 -6.37 -5.05
CA GLY A 95 -3.88 -6.25 -4.06
C GLY A 95 -3.35 -4.83 -3.84
N GLY A 96 -3.57 -3.91 -4.78
CA GLY A 96 -2.84 -2.63 -4.88
C GLY A 96 -2.86 -1.77 -3.61
N PHE A 97 -4.03 -1.34 -3.20
CA PHE A 97 -4.19 -0.50 -2.00
C PHE A 97 -3.72 -1.20 -0.70
N ILE A 98 -3.76 -2.55 -0.66
CA ILE A 98 -3.33 -3.33 0.50
C ILE A 98 -1.80 -3.27 0.62
N SER A 99 -1.07 -3.36 -0.50
CA SER A 99 0.39 -3.21 -0.52
C SER A 99 0.83 -1.81 -0.05
N ILE A 100 0.12 -0.76 -0.44
CA ILE A 100 0.34 0.60 0.09
C ILE A 100 0.14 0.63 1.61
N GLY A 101 -0.90 -0.05 2.11
CA GLY A 101 -1.16 -0.20 3.54
C GLY A 101 -0.03 -0.86 4.33
N ILE A 102 0.63 -1.88 3.75
CA ILE A 102 1.80 -2.52 4.36
C ILE A 102 2.95 -1.53 4.53
N ASP A 103 3.31 -0.80 3.47
CA ASP A 103 4.40 0.18 3.54
C ASP A 103 4.07 1.28 4.55
N LEU A 104 2.84 1.77 4.55
CA LEU A 104 2.36 2.77 5.51
C LEU A 104 2.43 2.27 6.96
N MET A 105 2.06 1.02 7.20
CA MET A 105 2.20 0.38 8.51
C MET A 105 3.66 0.30 8.94
N GLN A 106 4.59 -0.06 8.04
CA GLN A 106 6.02 -0.11 8.38
C GLN A 106 6.60 1.27 8.70
N LEU A 107 6.19 2.31 7.96
CA LEU A 107 6.54 3.70 8.27
C LEU A 107 5.98 4.14 9.62
N THR A 108 4.71 3.82 9.89
CA THR A 108 4.03 4.12 11.17
C THR A 108 4.74 3.41 12.32
N ARG A 109 5.06 2.12 12.18
CA ARG A 109 5.81 1.36 13.17
C ARG A 109 7.14 2.02 13.48
N ALA A 110 7.92 2.38 12.45
CA ALA A 110 9.22 3.01 12.63
C ALA A 110 9.10 4.35 13.38
N LEU A 111 8.12 5.19 12.99
CA LEU A 111 7.84 6.47 13.64
C LEU A 111 7.53 6.27 15.13
N LEU A 112 6.58 5.39 15.45
CA LEU A 112 6.12 5.17 16.82
C LEU A 112 7.21 4.54 17.69
N VAL A 113 7.97 3.57 17.15
CA VAL A 113 9.10 2.97 17.87
C VAL A 113 10.17 4.01 18.17
N ASN A 114 10.51 4.88 17.21
CA ASN A 114 11.48 5.95 17.43
C ASN A 114 10.99 6.98 18.45
N ALA A 115 9.71 7.34 18.44
CA ALA A 115 9.12 8.28 19.40
C ALA A 115 9.16 7.76 20.86
N THR A 116 9.32 6.45 21.07
CA THR A 116 9.46 5.85 22.42
C THR A 116 10.90 5.71 22.90
N LYS A 117 11.90 6.13 22.12
CA LYS A 117 13.32 6.07 22.51
C LYS A 117 13.70 7.24 23.41
N GLY A 118 14.32 6.92 24.54
CA GLY A 118 14.99 7.86 25.42
C GLY A 118 16.36 8.27 24.89
N SER A 119 16.93 9.28 25.54
CA SER A 119 18.21 9.92 25.16
C SER A 119 19.34 8.90 24.97
N ASP A 120 19.51 8.01 25.95
CA ASP A 120 20.61 7.05 25.98
C ASP A 120 20.56 6.07 24.81
N MET A 121 19.36 5.62 24.45
CA MET A 121 19.14 4.69 23.33
C MET A 121 19.42 5.37 21.98
N LEU A 122 19.13 6.66 21.86
CA LEU A 122 19.46 7.44 20.66
C LEU A 122 20.97 7.63 20.52
N VAL A 123 21.67 7.91 21.63
CA VAL A 123 23.14 8.03 21.65
C VAL A 123 23.81 6.71 21.25
N VAL A 124 23.37 5.58 21.79
CA VAL A 124 23.88 4.25 21.41
C VAL A 124 23.64 3.96 19.93
N GLU A 125 22.50 4.37 19.38
CA GLU A 125 22.20 4.17 17.96
C GLU A 125 23.05 5.05 17.04
N VAL A 126 23.36 6.29 17.44
CA VAL A 126 24.30 7.17 16.70
C VAL A 126 25.70 6.56 16.74
N LYS A 127 26.17 6.12 17.91
CA LYS A 127 27.50 5.52 18.08
C LYS A 127 27.68 4.26 17.24
N SER A 128 26.66 3.40 17.16
CA SER A 128 26.71 2.17 16.34
C SER A 128 26.64 2.41 14.83
N LYS A 129 26.26 3.61 14.38
CA LYS A 129 26.16 3.96 12.94
C LYS A 129 27.39 4.69 12.41
N MET A 130 28.24 5.24 13.27
CA MET A 130 29.50 5.82 12.82
C MET A 130 30.46 4.67 12.49
N PRO A 131 31.10 4.68 11.29
CA PRO A 131 32.20 3.77 11.02
C PRO A 131 33.29 4.01 12.05
N ASP A 132 33.95 2.92 12.48
CA ASP A 132 35.07 2.92 13.42
C ASP A 132 36.31 3.50 12.72
N ASP A 133 36.23 4.76 12.30
CA ASP A 133 37.39 5.56 11.94
C ASP A 133 38.09 5.83 13.27
N GLY A 134 39.14 5.07 13.57
CA GLY A 134 39.91 5.07 14.82
C GLY A 134 40.61 6.38 15.18
N SER A 135 39.99 7.52 14.90
CA SER A 135 40.37 8.83 15.40
C SER A 135 39.76 9.04 16.79
N ASP A 136 40.63 9.29 17.76
CA ASP A 136 40.33 9.56 19.18
C ASP A 136 39.57 10.89 19.41
N THR A 137 38.54 11.19 18.62
CA THR A 137 37.64 12.32 18.85
C THR A 137 36.62 11.99 19.94
N SER A 138 37.11 11.93 21.18
CA SER A 138 36.32 11.85 22.42
C SER A 138 35.47 13.11 22.70
N LEU A 139 35.53 14.13 21.85
CA LEU A 139 34.92 15.44 22.07
C LEU A 139 33.53 15.67 21.44
N SER A 140 33.07 14.86 20.47
CA SER A 140 31.80 15.17 19.75
C SER A 140 30.54 14.52 20.36
N SER A 141 30.69 13.47 21.17
CA SER A 141 29.52 12.73 21.72
C SER A 141 28.75 13.54 22.77
N SER A 142 29.42 14.47 23.46
CA SER A 142 28.81 15.29 24.51
C SER A 142 28.03 16.49 23.95
N GLU A 143 28.45 17.05 22.80
CA GLU A 143 27.78 18.21 22.19
C GLU A 143 26.49 17.82 21.45
N VAL A 144 26.48 16.70 20.70
CA VAL A 144 25.27 16.21 20.02
C VAL A 144 24.19 15.75 21.01
N ALA A 145 24.59 15.28 22.20
CA ALA A 145 23.67 14.91 23.28
C ALA A 145 23.07 16.13 24.01
N LYS A 146 23.74 17.30 23.97
CA LYS A 146 23.38 18.47 24.78
C LYS A 146 22.29 19.37 24.21
N GLU A 147 22.06 19.40 22.89
CA GLU A 147 21.17 20.43 22.31
C GLU A 147 19.73 20.00 21.97
N GLY A 148 19.38 18.71 22.01
CA GLY A 148 18.01 18.29 21.66
C GLY A 148 17.47 17.02 22.32
N PHE A 149 18.32 16.23 22.98
CA PHE A 149 17.93 14.92 23.50
C PHE A 149 18.06 14.76 25.01
N ALA A 150 18.66 15.72 25.73
CA ALA A 150 18.83 15.62 27.18
C ALA A 150 17.48 15.56 27.92
N GLY A 151 17.29 14.54 28.76
CA GLY A 151 16.09 14.39 29.61
C GLY A 151 14.93 13.60 28.99
N LEU A 152 15.11 12.97 27.84
CA LEU A 152 14.08 12.13 27.24
C LEU A 152 14.01 10.76 27.94
N GLU A 153 12.94 10.55 28.70
CA GLU A 153 12.61 9.25 29.30
C GLU A 153 12.42 8.15 28.24
N ASP A 154 12.91 6.94 28.52
CA ASP A 154 12.76 5.76 27.66
C ASP A 154 11.49 4.98 28.02
N HIS A 155 10.71 4.55 27.02
CA HIS A 155 9.48 3.78 27.24
C HIS A 155 9.54 2.38 26.58
N PRO A 156 10.34 1.44 27.12
CA PRO A 156 10.60 0.15 26.49
C PRO A 156 9.36 -0.75 26.44
N GLN A 157 8.48 -0.69 27.45
CA GLN A 157 7.25 -1.49 27.47
C GLN A 157 6.28 -1.07 26.34
N THR A 158 6.11 0.23 26.14
CA THR A 158 5.29 0.79 25.05
C THR A 158 5.86 0.39 23.70
N ARG A 159 7.18 0.49 23.52
CA ARG A 159 7.87 0.04 22.30
C ARG A 159 7.60 -1.43 21.98
N ALA A 160 7.72 -2.31 22.97
CA ALA A 160 7.46 -3.74 22.80
C ALA A 160 5.98 -4.03 22.47
N ARG A 161 5.03 -3.26 23.03
CA ARG A 161 3.61 -3.35 22.67
C ARG A 161 3.37 -2.91 21.22
N ILE A 162 3.92 -1.76 20.80
CA ILE A 162 3.80 -1.26 19.43
C ILE A 162 4.31 -2.28 18.41
N ARG A 163 5.50 -2.86 18.64
CA ARG A 163 6.06 -3.88 17.75
C ARG A 163 5.17 -5.12 17.62
N ARG A 164 4.57 -5.59 18.73
CA ARG A 164 3.65 -6.75 18.71
C ARG A 164 2.36 -6.44 17.95
N VAL A 165 1.74 -5.30 18.21
CA VAL A 165 0.51 -4.89 17.51
C VAL A 165 0.76 -4.71 16.02
N MET A 166 1.85 -4.05 15.64
CA MET A 166 2.21 -3.84 14.22
C MET A 166 2.63 -5.14 13.54
N LEU A 167 3.24 -6.10 14.26
CA LEU A 167 3.49 -7.43 13.71
C LEU A 167 2.19 -8.19 13.44
N ALA A 168 1.24 -8.16 14.38
CA ALA A 168 -0.08 -8.76 14.18
C ALA A 168 -0.81 -8.11 12.98
N ALA A 169 -0.79 -6.79 12.89
CA ALA A 169 -1.34 -6.06 11.74
C ALA A 169 -0.65 -6.48 10.42
N SER A 170 0.67 -6.65 10.43
CA SER A 170 1.43 -7.12 9.26
C SER A 170 0.98 -8.49 8.79
N ILE A 171 0.72 -9.42 9.71
CA ILE A 171 0.22 -10.76 9.40
C ILE A 171 -1.17 -10.66 8.77
N LEU A 172 -2.04 -9.80 9.31
CA LEU A 172 -3.38 -9.57 8.77
C LEU A 172 -3.36 -8.94 7.37
N PHE A 173 -2.46 -8.00 7.11
CA PHE A 173 -2.26 -7.47 5.76
C PHE A 173 -1.82 -8.57 4.77
N TRP A 174 -0.88 -9.42 5.16
CA TRP A 174 -0.47 -10.57 4.32
C TRP A 174 -1.61 -11.55 4.08
N ALA A 175 -2.43 -11.84 5.09
CA ALA A 175 -3.63 -12.65 4.93
C ALA A 175 -4.61 -12.02 3.92
N ALA A 176 -4.80 -10.69 3.97
CA ALA A 176 -5.63 -9.97 3.02
C ALA A 176 -5.09 -10.07 1.57
N ILE A 177 -3.78 -9.94 1.37
CA ILE A 177 -3.14 -10.13 0.07
C ILE A 177 -3.33 -11.57 -0.44
N ILE A 178 -3.07 -12.58 0.40
CA ILE A 178 -3.21 -13.99 0.02
C ILE A 178 -4.65 -14.28 -0.41
N MET A 179 -5.65 -13.83 0.36
CA MET A 179 -7.05 -13.97 -0.02
C MET A 179 -7.37 -13.30 -1.37
N GLY A 180 -6.82 -12.09 -1.60
CA GLY A 180 -6.97 -11.38 -2.88
C GLY A 180 -6.34 -12.13 -4.07
N ILE A 181 -5.15 -12.71 -3.89
CA ILE A 181 -4.46 -13.50 -4.91
C ILE A 181 -5.25 -14.78 -5.22
N VAL A 182 -5.67 -15.53 -4.21
CA VAL A 182 -6.45 -16.77 -4.39
C VAL A 182 -7.75 -16.47 -5.13
N ALA A 183 -8.46 -15.41 -4.73
CA ALA A 183 -9.68 -14.97 -5.41
C ALA A 183 -9.43 -14.53 -6.86
N GLY A 184 -8.30 -13.86 -7.11
CA GLY A 184 -7.88 -13.45 -8.44
C GLY A 184 -7.61 -14.64 -9.36
N VAL A 185 -6.80 -15.60 -8.90
CA VAL A 185 -6.48 -16.83 -9.66
C VAL A 185 -7.74 -17.65 -9.95
N ASP A 186 -8.67 -17.73 -8.98
CA ASP A 186 -9.92 -18.48 -9.15
C ASP A 186 -10.99 -17.73 -9.97
N TYR A 187 -10.74 -16.47 -10.34
CA TYR A 187 -11.67 -15.67 -11.14
C TYR A 187 -11.94 -16.29 -12.52
N GLN A 188 -10.93 -16.91 -13.15
CA GLN A 188 -11.13 -17.60 -14.41
C GLN A 188 -12.14 -18.75 -14.28
N ASN A 189 -12.07 -19.52 -13.18
CA ASN A 189 -13.04 -20.59 -12.90
C ASN A 189 -14.43 -20.03 -12.56
N ALA A 190 -14.50 -18.84 -11.96
CA ALA A 190 -15.76 -18.16 -11.66
C ALA A 190 -16.55 -17.79 -12.93
N LEU A 191 -15.89 -17.55 -14.06
CA LEU A 191 -16.55 -17.32 -15.36
C LEU A 191 -17.35 -18.55 -15.82
N HIS A 192 -16.93 -19.76 -15.40
CA HIS A 192 -17.49 -21.03 -15.86
C HIS A 192 -18.31 -21.76 -14.79
N SER A 193 -18.20 -21.38 -13.51
CA SER A 193 -18.90 -22.04 -12.40
C SER A 193 -19.43 -21.08 -11.34
N ARG A 194 -20.70 -21.26 -10.96
CA ARG A 194 -21.37 -20.49 -9.90
C ARG A 194 -20.71 -20.66 -8.53
N ALA A 195 -20.23 -21.86 -8.20
CA ALA A 195 -19.61 -22.12 -6.90
C ALA A 195 -18.31 -21.30 -6.74
N HIS A 196 -17.50 -21.25 -7.80
CA HIS A 196 -16.28 -20.42 -7.84
C HIS A 196 -16.62 -18.93 -7.83
N ALA A 197 -17.67 -18.51 -8.53
CA ALA A 197 -18.15 -17.12 -8.50
C ALA A 197 -18.54 -16.65 -7.08
N ASP A 198 -19.21 -17.50 -6.30
CA ASP A 198 -19.56 -17.20 -4.92
C ASP A 198 -18.33 -17.16 -4.00
N LEU A 199 -17.39 -18.08 -4.19
CA LEU A 199 -16.12 -18.12 -3.43
C LEU A 199 -15.28 -16.85 -3.68
N VAL A 200 -15.05 -16.50 -4.95
CA VAL A 200 -14.27 -15.32 -5.35
C VAL A 200 -14.88 -14.06 -4.75
N ARG A 201 -16.21 -13.92 -4.82
CA ARG A 201 -16.93 -12.80 -4.23
C ARG A 201 -16.69 -12.70 -2.72
N GLN A 202 -16.82 -13.81 -2.00
CA GLN A 202 -16.60 -13.84 -0.54
C GLN A 202 -15.16 -13.46 -0.17
N LEU A 203 -14.17 -14.01 -0.88
CA LEU A 203 -12.75 -13.69 -0.64
C LEU A 203 -12.42 -12.23 -0.97
N TRP A 204 -13.01 -11.68 -2.03
CA TRP A 204 -12.89 -10.26 -2.37
C TRP A 204 -13.49 -9.34 -1.30
N TYR A 205 -14.68 -9.65 -0.78
CA TYR A 205 -15.28 -8.90 0.33
C TYR A 205 -14.41 -9.02 1.59
N ALA A 206 -13.98 -10.22 1.95
CA ALA A 206 -13.18 -10.47 3.15
C ALA A 206 -11.84 -9.72 3.10
N SER A 207 -11.09 -9.85 1.99
CA SER A 207 -9.80 -9.15 1.80
C SER A 207 -9.96 -7.64 1.79
N THR A 208 -10.98 -7.11 1.11
CA THR A 208 -11.19 -5.66 1.01
C THR A 208 -11.65 -5.06 2.32
N ALA A 209 -12.60 -5.71 3.02
CA ALA A 209 -13.06 -5.27 4.33
C ALA A 209 -11.93 -5.32 5.37
N LEU A 210 -11.13 -6.39 5.37
CA LEU A 210 -9.97 -6.49 6.25
C LEU A 210 -8.95 -5.39 5.97
N GLY A 211 -8.63 -5.13 4.69
CA GLY A 211 -7.76 -4.03 4.27
C GLY A 211 -8.25 -2.66 4.74
N LEU A 212 -9.56 -2.37 4.58
CA LEU A 212 -10.17 -1.12 5.03
C LEU A 212 -10.11 -0.96 6.56
N ILE A 213 -10.41 -2.02 7.31
CA ILE A 213 -10.33 -2.02 8.78
C ILE A 213 -8.89 -1.74 9.23
N LEU A 214 -7.90 -2.39 8.61
CA LEU A 214 -6.49 -2.18 8.95
C LEU A 214 -6.02 -0.76 8.62
N LEU A 215 -6.38 -0.21 7.45
CA LEU A 215 -6.05 1.18 7.08
C LEU A 215 -6.70 2.20 8.01
N SER A 216 -7.97 1.99 8.36
CA SER A 216 -8.70 2.85 9.31
C SER A 216 -8.07 2.75 10.70
N GLY A 217 -7.72 1.55 11.14
CA GLY A 217 -7.02 1.29 12.39
C GLY A 217 -5.63 1.95 12.44
N LEU A 218 -4.88 1.97 11.34
CA LEU A 218 -3.63 2.70 11.23
C LEU A 218 -3.83 4.21 11.37
N ALA A 219 -4.82 4.78 10.68
CA ALA A 219 -5.12 6.22 10.78
C ALA A 219 -5.53 6.61 12.20
N VAL A 220 -6.48 5.88 12.80
CA VAL A 220 -6.94 6.10 14.18
C VAL A 220 -5.80 5.90 15.18
N GLY A 221 -4.99 4.85 15.00
CA GLY A 221 -3.83 4.57 15.85
C GLY A 221 -2.77 5.67 15.77
N ALA A 222 -2.53 6.24 14.59
CA ALA A 222 -1.60 7.35 14.40
C ALA A 222 -2.12 8.65 15.05
N ILE A 223 -3.42 8.94 14.93
CA ILE A 223 -4.07 10.08 15.59
C ILE A 223 -3.99 9.92 17.12
N TRP A 224 -4.34 8.74 17.64
CA TRP A 224 -4.23 8.44 19.07
C TRP A 224 -2.79 8.61 19.56
N ALA A 225 -1.80 8.14 18.78
CA ALA A 225 -0.40 8.27 19.14
C ALA A 225 0.09 9.72 19.20
N CYS A 226 -0.46 10.65 18.40
CA CYS A 226 -0.16 12.08 18.55
C CYS A 226 -0.55 12.64 19.93
N SER A 227 -1.61 12.11 20.52
CA SER A 227 -2.10 12.56 21.83
C SER A 227 -1.45 11.78 22.98
N GLY A 228 -1.17 10.49 22.78
CA GLY A 228 -0.63 9.61 23.82
C GLY A 228 0.90 9.58 23.91
N ILE A 229 1.62 9.99 22.85
CA ILE A 229 3.08 9.95 22.81
C ILE A 229 3.60 11.36 22.46
N PRO A 230 4.12 12.12 23.44
CA PRO A 230 4.46 13.54 23.27
C PRO A 230 5.45 13.85 22.14
N ARG A 231 6.24 12.85 21.71
CA ARG A 231 7.32 12.98 20.72
C ARG A 231 6.89 12.68 19.30
N VAL A 232 5.63 12.33 19.06
CA VAL A 232 5.16 12.01 17.71
C VAL A 232 4.91 13.32 16.94
N PRO A 233 5.65 13.58 15.84
CA PRO A 233 5.44 14.77 15.02
C PRO A 233 4.08 14.72 14.32
N ARG A 234 3.27 15.76 14.54
CA ARG A 234 1.92 15.89 13.93
C ARG A 234 1.96 15.88 12.40
N SER A 235 3.00 16.46 11.80
CA SER A 235 3.18 16.46 10.33
C SER A 235 3.27 15.05 9.76
N SER A 236 4.03 14.14 10.39
CA SER A 236 4.16 12.75 9.94
C SER A 236 2.86 11.99 10.08
N VAL A 237 2.07 12.28 11.12
CA VAL A 237 0.74 11.68 11.29
C VAL A 237 -0.27 12.20 10.27
N MET A 238 -0.21 13.49 9.88
CA MET A 238 -1.03 14.00 8.78
C MET A 238 -0.76 13.25 7.48
N TRP A 239 0.51 12.94 7.16
CA TRP A 239 0.85 12.12 5.99
C TRP A 239 0.30 10.69 6.10
N ILE A 240 0.35 10.08 7.29
CA ILE A 240 -0.22 8.74 7.51
C ILE A 240 -1.73 8.76 7.27
N VAL A 241 -2.44 9.72 7.86
CA VAL A 241 -3.89 9.85 7.71
C VAL A 241 -4.26 10.14 6.26
N LEU A 242 -3.53 11.01 5.56
CA LEU A 242 -3.78 11.32 4.15
C LEU A 242 -3.63 10.08 3.26
N VAL A 243 -2.51 9.35 3.36
CA VAL A 243 -2.29 8.14 2.55
C VAL A 243 -3.30 7.05 2.91
N ALA A 244 -3.62 6.87 4.19
CA ALA A 244 -4.64 5.93 4.63
C ALA A 244 -6.04 6.29 4.12
N ALA A 245 -6.38 7.59 4.06
CA ALA A 245 -7.66 8.06 3.52
C ALA A 245 -7.75 7.78 2.02
N LEU A 246 -6.70 8.09 1.24
CA LEU A 246 -6.63 7.81 -0.19
C LEU A 246 -6.76 6.30 -0.48
N ALA A 247 -6.02 5.45 0.24
CA ALA A 247 -6.12 4.00 0.10
C ALA A 247 -7.49 3.46 0.56
N SER A 248 -8.09 4.06 1.59
CA SER A 248 -9.45 3.72 2.05
C SER A 248 -10.51 4.08 1.01
N THR A 249 -10.35 5.17 0.24
CA THR A 249 -11.25 5.51 -0.87
C THR A 249 -11.32 4.37 -1.90
N VAL A 250 -10.17 3.77 -2.23
CA VAL A 250 -10.09 2.62 -3.15
C VAL A 250 -10.83 1.41 -2.57
N ALA A 251 -10.62 1.11 -1.29
CA ALA A 251 -11.28 -0.01 -0.62
C ALA A 251 -12.81 0.18 -0.55
N ILE A 252 -13.28 1.39 -0.25
CA ILE A 252 -14.71 1.73 -0.22
C ILE A 252 -15.31 1.58 -1.62
N TYR A 253 -14.67 2.15 -2.65
CA TYR A 253 -15.12 1.98 -4.03
C TYR A 253 -15.24 0.50 -4.38
N ARG A 254 -14.24 -0.31 -4.04
CA ARG A 254 -14.25 -1.76 -4.27
C ARG A 254 -15.41 -2.46 -3.57
N LEU A 255 -15.67 -2.19 -2.29
CA LEU A 255 -16.81 -2.75 -1.57
C LEU A 255 -18.14 -2.38 -2.23
N VAL A 256 -18.26 -1.16 -2.75
CA VAL A 256 -19.46 -0.71 -3.45
C VAL A 256 -19.63 -1.45 -4.78
N VAL A 257 -18.58 -1.65 -5.57
CA VAL A 257 -18.71 -2.30 -6.88
C VAL A 257 -18.85 -3.82 -6.81
N MET A 258 -18.34 -4.46 -5.75
CA MET A 258 -18.44 -5.91 -5.53
C MET A 258 -19.87 -6.42 -5.35
N ARG A 259 -20.86 -5.53 -5.19
CA ARG A 259 -22.28 -5.91 -5.13
C ARG A 259 -22.86 -6.21 -6.50
N PHE A 260 -22.17 -5.78 -7.56
CA PHE A 260 -22.62 -5.96 -8.92
C PHE A 260 -22.13 -7.27 -9.51
N SER A 261 -22.97 -7.88 -10.33
CA SER A 261 -22.69 -9.12 -11.04
C SER A 261 -23.08 -8.97 -12.49
N THR A 262 -22.45 -9.75 -13.37
CA THR A 262 -22.74 -9.81 -14.79
C THR A 262 -22.80 -11.26 -15.27
N THR A 263 -23.45 -11.49 -16.40
CA THR A 263 -23.49 -12.79 -17.09
C THR A 263 -22.47 -12.88 -18.23
N SER A 264 -21.85 -11.76 -18.60
CA SER A 264 -20.83 -11.68 -19.65
C SER A 264 -19.89 -10.50 -19.40
N LEU A 265 -18.60 -10.68 -19.73
CA LEU A 265 -17.56 -9.66 -19.58
C LEU A 265 -17.86 -8.40 -20.40
N LEU A 266 -18.42 -8.58 -21.60
CA LEU A 266 -18.75 -7.50 -22.53
C LEU A 266 -20.20 -7.03 -22.43
N SER A 267 -20.93 -7.43 -21.39
CA SER A 267 -22.31 -6.99 -21.21
C SER A 267 -22.37 -5.48 -20.97
N ASP A 268 -23.30 -4.79 -21.60
CA ASP A 268 -23.64 -3.39 -21.29
C ASP A 268 -24.85 -3.28 -20.34
N ALA A 269 -25.32 -4.41 -19.80
CA ALA A 269 -26.42 -4.43 -18.85
C ALA A 269 -26.06 -3.68 -17.55
N PRO A 270 -27.06 -3.11 -16.84
CA PRO A 270 -26.83 -2.48 -15.55
C PRO A 270 -26.08 -3.40 -14.58
N GLY A 271 -25.02 -2.88 -13.97
CA GLY A 271 -24.15 -3.64 -13.06
C GLY A 271 -22.92 -4.28 -13.73
N SER A 272 -22.78 -4.27 -15.06
CA SER A 272 -21.56 -4.77 -15.71
C SER A 272 -20.32 -3.91 -15.48
N LEU A 273 -20.51 -2.65 -15.04
CA LEU A 273 -19.47 -1.62 -14.89
C LEU A 273 -18.81 -1.20 -16.22
N ASN A 274 -19.47 -1.47 -17.34
CA ASN A 274 -18.99 -1.11 -18.67
C ASN A 274 -19.48 0.25 -19.17
N SER A 275 -20.51 0.83 -18.53
CA SER A 275 -21.00 2.17 -18.89
C SER A 275 -19.93 3.25 -18.69
N LEU A 276 -20.02 4.33 -19.48
CA LEU A 276 -19.12 5.48 -19.40
C LEU A 276 -18.98 6.00 -17.95
N ASP A 277 -20.10 6.17 -17.25
CA ASP A 277 -20.11 6.65 -15.87
C ASP A 277 -19.37 5.69 -14.92
N SER A 278 -19.52 4.38 -15.13
CA SER A 278 -18.79 3.37 -14.36
C SER A 278 -17.28 3.49 -14.59
N LYS A 279 -16.84 3.73 -15.83
CA LYS A 279 -15.42 3.94 -16.14
C LYS A 279 -14.89 5.21 -15.48
N ILE A 280 -15.64 6.31 -15.53
CA ILE A 280 -15.26 7.56 -14.87
C ILE A 280 -15.11 7.32 -13.36
N THR A 281 -16.08 6.66 -12.72
CA THR A 281 -15.98 6.36 -11.28
C THR A 281 -14.79 5.47 -10.93
N PHE A 282 -14.44 4.50 -11.78
CA PHE A 282 -13.24 3.69 -11.62
C PHE A 282 -11.96 4.54 -11.64
N TYR A 283 -11.77 5.42 -12.62
CA TYR A 283 -10.56 6.24 -12.66
C TYR A 283 -10.49 7.25 -11.51
N VAL A 284 -11.63 7.84 -11.12
CA VAL A 284 -11.69 8.87 -10.08
C VAL A 284 -11.55 8.31 -8.67
N PHE A 285 -12.22 7.20 -8.34
CA PHE A 285 -12.27 6.67 -6.98
C PHE A 285 -11.36 5.45 -6.75
N HIS A 286 -10.88 4.80 -7.80
CA HIS A 286 -9.90 3.72 -7.70
C HIS A 286 -8.53 4.16 -8.16
N SER A 287 -8.39 4.60 -9.42
CA SER A 287 -7.08 4.82 -10.03
C SER A 287 -6.36 6.06 -9.50
N ALA A 288 -7.06 7.20 -9.38
CA ALA A 288 -6.48 8.46 -8.94
C ALA A 288 -6.02 8.44 -7.46
N PRO A 289 -6.81 7.98 -6.48
CA PRO A 289 -6.37 7.95 -5.09
C PRO A 289 -5.20 6.99 -4.88
N GLU A 290 -5.21 5.85 -5.60
CA GLU A 290 -4.13 4.88 -5.58
C GLU A 290 -2.82 5.48 -6.13
N TYR A 291 -2.89 6.15 -7.28
CA TYR A 291 -1.75 6.88 -7.85
C TYR A 291 -1.24 7.97 -6.91
N LEU A 292 -2.13 8.80 -6.34
CA LEU A 292 -1.75 9.88 -5.42
C LEU A 292 -1.07 9.34 -4.17
N ALA A 293 -1.57 8.24 -3.60
CA ALA A 293 -0.95 7.59 -2.46
C ALA A 293 0.48 7.11 -2.77
N ALA A 294 0.67 6.45 -3.92
CA ALA A 294 1.99 6.00 -4.37
C ALA A 294 2.93 7.18 -4.66
N ALA A 295 2.44 8.22 -5.35
CA ALA A 295 3.20 9.43 -5.66
C ALA A 295 3.65 10.15 -4.38
N ILE A 296 2.79 10.27 -3.37
CA ILE A 296 3.15 10.85 -2.07
C ILE A 296 4.27 10.04 -1.43
N LEU A 297 4.14 8.72 -1.33
CA LEU A 297 5.15 7.88 -0.68
C LEU A 297 6.51 7.93 -1.41
N ILE A 298 6.50 7.90 -2.75
CA ILE A 298 7.71 7.93 -3.57
C ILE A 298 8.38 9.31 -3.55
N THR A 299 7.61 10.41 -3.51
CA THR A 299 8.18 11.78 -3.53
C THR A 299 8.60 12.28 -2.15
N LEU A 300 7.90 11.86 -1.10
CA LEU A 300 8.17 12.28 0.28
C LEU A 300 9.48 11.69 0.80
N ASP A 301 10.33 12.51 1.42
CA ASP A 301 11.51 12.00 2.14
C ASP A 301 11.11 11.23 3.41
N VAL A 302 10.64 9.99 3.23
CA VAL A 302 10.18 9.11 4.32
C VAL A 302 11.26 8.85 5.37
N ARG A 303 12.54 9.01 5.03
CA ARG A 303 13.63 8.89 5.98
C ARG A 303 13.60 10.04 6.97
N ARG A 304 13.50 11.26 6.46
CA ARG A 304 13.39 12.48 7.28
C ARG A 304 12.05 12.56 8.00
N VAL A 305 10.94 12.32 7.29
CA VAL A 305 9.59 12.50 7.84
C VAL A 305 9.24 11.46 8.90
N PHE A 306 9.63 10.19 8.71
CA PHE A 306 9.31 9.11 9.65
C PHE A 306 10.49 8.71 10.54
N ALA A 307 11.61 9.45 10.48
CA ALA A 307 12.87 9.10 11.13
C ALA A 307 13.31 7.65 10.84
N THR A 308 12.98 7.13 9.65
CA THR A 308 13.23 5.73 9.32
C THR A 308 14.73 5.50 9.07
N GLY A 309 15.25 4.34 9.48
CA GLY A 309 16.54 3.86 9.00
C GLY A 309 16.44 3.39 7.54
N LEU A 310 17.57 2.94 6.97
CA LEU A 310 17.61 2.36 5.62
C LEU A 310 16.57 1.25 5.40
N TRP A 311 16.29 0.47 6.45
CA TRP A 311 15.40 -0.69 6.45
C TRP A 311 14.18 -0.55 7.36
N GLY A 312 13.91 0.64 7.91
CA GLY A 312 12.90 0.83 8.96
C GLY A 312 13.25 0.16 10.29
N ASP A 313 12.24 -0.20 11.09
CA ASP A 313 12.40 -0.94 12.37
C ASP A 313 12.24 -2.45 12.14
N ARG A 314 13.32 -3.14 11.73
CA ARG A 314 13.35 -4.62 11.63
C ARG A 314 13.68 -5.34 12.93
N ARG A 315 14.00 -4.61 14.01
CA ARG A 315 14.51 -5.23 15.24
C ARG A 315 13.37 -5.88 16.02
N PHE A 316 13.57 -7.11 16.45
CA PHE A 316 12.63 -7.81 17.34
C PHE A 316 12.85 -7.42 18.82
N ARG A 317 14.10 -7.17 19.21
CA ARG A 317 14.51 -6.75 20.55
C ARG A 317 15.39 -5.50 20.49
N ASP A 318 15.40 -4.76 21.58
CA ASP A 318 16.32 -3.64 21.74
C ASP A 318 17.73 -4.15 22.02
N PRO A 319 18.77 -3.44 21.53
CA PRO A 319 20.15 -3.76 21.87
C PRO A 319 20.35 -3.66 23.39
N GLN A 320 20.98 -4.66 23.99
CA GLN A 320 21.38 -4.57 25.39
C GLN A 320 22.58 -3.62 25.52
N PRO A 321 22.65 -2.80 26.58
CA PRO A 321 23.85 -2.05 26.87
C PRO A 321 25.01 -3.03 27.02
N LYS A 322 26.13 -2.76 26.33
CA LYS A 322 27.37 -3.50 26.58
C LYS A 322 27.83 -3.10 27.98
N VAL A 323 27.75 -4.04 28.91
CA VAL A 323 28.31 -3.95 30.27
C VAL A 323 29.83 -4.05 30.16
#